data_AF-A0A948IYH2-F1
#
_entry.id   AF-A0A948IYH2-F1
#
_cell.length_a   1.000
_cell.length_b   1.000
_cell.length_c   1.000
_cell.angle_alpha   90.00
_cell.angle_beta   90.00
_cell.angle_gamma   90.00
#
_symmetry.space_group_name_H-M   'P 1'
#
loop_
_entity.id
_entity.type
_entity.pdbx_description
1 polymer ?
#
loop_
_entity_poly.entity_id
_entity_poly.type
_entity_poly.pdbx_seq_one_letter_code
_entity_poly.pdbx_strand_id
1 'polypeptide(L)' 'YFAKYSGSARQVLEALLDKYADTGVEHIEDIKILQLDPFSQIGAPIELVKAFGGKAGYNKAIHELEDQLYAS' A
#
# COMPACT_ATOMS: atom_id res chain seq x y z
N TYR A 1 9.53 -5.67 -7.48
CA TYR A 1 9.01 -4.50 -6.75
C TYR A 1 9.07 -4.67 -5.22
N PHE A 2 8.32 -5.60 -4.64
CA PHE A 2 8.20 -5.82 -3.18
C PHE A 2 9.50 -6.03 -2.40
N ALA A 3 10.54 -6.59 -3.02
CA ALA A 3 11.84 -6.81 -2.37
C ALA A 3 12.54 -5.50 -1.91
N LYS A 4 12.10 -4.33 -2.40
CA LYS A 4 12.59 -3.01 -1.96
C LYS A 4 12.07 -2.62 -0.57
N TYR A 5 10.99 -3.24 -0.10
CA TYR A 5 10.31 -2.91 1.15
C TYR A 5 10.45 -4.04 2.18
N SER A 6 10.45 -3.66 3.45
CA SER A 6 10.50 -4.60 4.58
C SER A 6 9.60 -4.11 5.72
N GLY A 7 9.32 -4.99 6.69
CA GLY A 7 8.46 -4.68 7.83
C GLY A 7 7.06 -4.22 7.41
N SER A 8 6.53 -3.20 8.10
CA SER A 8 5.18 -2.69 7.88
C SER A 8 4.94 -2.20 6.45
N ALA A 9 5.93 -1.60 5.79
CA ALA A 9 5.77 -1.15 4.40
C ALA A 9 5.52 -2.32 3.44
N ARG A 10 6.20 -3.46 3.67
CA ARG A 10 5.98 -4.66 2.87
C ARG A 10 4.61 -5.27 3.15
N GLN A 11 4.22 -5.39 4.42
CA GLN A 11 2.90 -5.93 4.79
C GLN A 11 1.75 -5.09 4.22
N VAL A 12 1.90 -3.75 4.20
CA VAL A 12 0.92 -2.85 3.58
C VAL A 12 0.83 -3.10 2.08
N LEU A 13 1.96 -3.22 1.37
CA LEU A 13 1.93 -3.50 -0.07
C LEU A 13 1.32 -4.87 -0.38
N GLU A 14 1.61 -5.90 0.41
CA GLU A 14 1.02 -7.24 0.26
C GLU A 14 -0.50 -7.19 0.46
N ALA A 15 -0.99 -6.51 1.51
CA ALA A 15 -2.41 -6.34 1.75
C ALA A 15 -3.13 -5.47 0.69
N LEU A 16 -2.44 -4.48 0.12
CA LEU A 16 -2.96 -3.69 -1.00
C LEU A 16 -3.08 -4.53 -2.27
N LEU A 17 -2.13 -5.43 -2.52
CA LEU A 17 -2.18 -6.36 -3.64
C LEU A 17 -3.36 -7.33 -3.52
N ASP A 18 -3.58 -7.87 -2.32
CA ASP A 18 -4.73 -8.75 -2.06
C ASP A 18 -6.05 -7.99 -2.26
N LYS A 19 -6.16 -6.77 -1.70
CA LYS A 19 -7.31 -5.87 -1.92
C LYS A 19 -7.57 -5.57 -3.39
N TYR A 20 -6.51 -5.34 -4.16
CA TYR A 20 -6.60 -5.10 -5.60
C TYR A 20 -7.19 -6.30 -6.33
N ALA A 21 -6.74 -7.52 -6.00
CA ALA A 21 -7.25 -8.75 -6.60
C ALA A 21 -8.75 -8.96 -6.33
N ASP A 22 -9.23 -8.53 -5.16
CA ASP A 22 -10.64 -8.69 -4.76
C ASP A 22 -11.56 -7.56 -5.27
N THR A 23 -11.06 -6.31 -5.34
CA THR A 23 -11.91 -5.11 -5.51
C THR A 23 -11.53 -4.17 -6.67
N GLY A 24 -10.42 -4.41 -7.38
CA GLY A 24 -9.92 -3.53 -8.44
C GLY A 24 -9.11 -2.32 -7.93
N VAL A 25 -8.62 -1.48 -8.86
CA VAL A 25 -7.62 -0.42 -8.57
C VAL A 25 -8.15 0.78 -7.79
N GLU A 26 -9.43 1.12 -7.92
CA GLU A 26 -9.94 2.44 -7.50
C GLU A 26 -9.79 2.73 -5.99
N HIS A 27 -9.55 1.70 -5.18
CA HIS A 27 -9.50 1.83 -3.72
C HIS A 27 -8.09 1.96 -3.15
N ILE A 28 -7.01 1.64 -3.88
CA ILE A 28 -5.65 1.60 -3.32
C ILE A 28 -4.95 2.98 -3.30
N GLU A 29 -5.39 3.92 -4.15
CA GLU A 29 -4.89 5.30 -4.18
C GLU A 29 -5.37 6.15 -2.99
N ASP A 30 -6.55 5.86 -2.44
CA ASP A 30 -7.06 6.59 -1.29
C ASP A 30 -6.34 6.15 -0.02
N ILE A 31 -5.49 7.02 0.50
CA ILE A 31 -4.75 6.83 1.76
C ILE A 31 -5.66 6.50 2.96
N LYS A 32 -6.97 6.82 2.90
CA LYS A 32 -7.95 6.43 3.92
C LYS A 32 -8.13 4.91 4.00
N ILE A 33 -7.76 4.15 2.97
CA ILE A 33 -7.76 2.69 3.02
C ILE A 33 -6.93 2.16 4.19
N LEU A 34 -5.88 2.90 4.61
CA LEU A 34 -5.04 2.54 5.74
C LEU A 34 -5.78 2.57 7.09
N GLN A 35 -6.99 3.13 7.14
CA GLN A 35 -7.85 3.12 8.32
C GLN A 35 -8.78 1.90 8.37
N LEU A 36 -8.82 1.11 7.31
CA LEU A 36 -9.67 -0.07 7.18
C LEU A 36 -8.87 -1.34 7.43
N ASP A 37 -9.57 -2.43 7.77
CA ASP A 37 -8.93 -3.73 7.85
C ASP A 37 -8.49 -4.23 6.46
N PRO A 38 -7.33 -4.91 6.36
CA PRO A 38 -6.45 -5.31 7.47
C PRO A 38 -5.43 -4.25 7.90
N PHE A 39 -5.35 -3.09 7.24
CA PHE A 39 -4.32 -2.08 7.48
C PHE A 39 -4.34 -1.50 8.90
N SER A 40 -5.52 -1.28 9.46
CA SER A 40 -5.69 -0.88 10.87
C SER A 40 -5.09 -1.88 11.87
N GLN A 41 -4.92 -3.15 11.49
CA GLN A 41 -4.26 -4.16 12.32
C GLN A 41 -2.72 -4.15 12.16
N ILE A 42 -2.21 -3.62 11.04
CA ILE A 42 -0.77 -3.55 10.76
C ILE A 42 -0.13 -2.41 11.56
N GLY A 43 -0.85 -1.30 11.74
CA GLY A 43 -0.38 -0.15 12.52
C GLY A 43 -1.23 1.10 12.33
N ALA A 44 -0.90 2.17 13.04
CA ALA A 44 -1.61 3.43 12.86
C ALA A 44 -1.34 4.01 11.46
N PRO A 45 -2.32 4.64 10.78
CA PRO A 45 -2.15 5.14 9.41
C PRO A 45 -0.91 6.04 9.25
N ILE A 46 -0.60 6.86 10.25
CA ILE A 46 0.56 7.74 10.22
C ILE A 46 1.90 6.99 10.29
N GLU A 47 1.95 5.84 10.96
CA GLU A 47 3.13 4.98 11.03
C GLU A 47 3.33 4.23 9.73
N LEU A 48 2.24 3.70 9.16
CA LEU A 48 2.25 3.02 7.87
C LEU A 48 2.78 3.97 6.78
N VAL A 49 2.26 5.19 6.71
CA VAL A 49 2.74 6.21 5.76
C VAL A 49 4.20 6.58 5.98
N LYS A 50 4.64 6.70 7.25
CA LYS A 50 6.05 6.95 7.59
C LYS A 50 6.97 5.81 7.14
N ALA A 51 6.50 4.56 7.14
CA ALA A 51 7.27 3.42 6.67
C ALA A 51 7.68 3.54 5.18
N PHE A 52 6.96 4.34 4.40
CA PHE A 52 7.29 4.65 3.00
C PHE A 52 8.15 5.93 2.84
N GLY A 53 8.56 6.57 3.94
CA GLY A 53 9.22 7.89 3.89
C GLY A 53 8.24 9.06 3.86
N GLY A 54 7.00 8.86 4.30
CA GLY A 54 5.95 9.86 4.34
C GLY A 54 4.99 9.79 3.16
N LYS A 55 4.07 10.76 3.06
CA LYS A 55 2.98 10.76 2.08
C LYS A 55 3.46 10.67 0.63
N ALA A 56 4.53 11.40 0.29
CA ALA A 56 5.10 11.37 -1.06
C ALA A 56 5.66 9.98 -1.42
N GLY A 57 6.33 9.32 -0.45
CA GLY A 57 6.85 7.98 -0.64
C GLY A 57 5.76 6.93 -0.72
N TYR A 58 4.69 7.06 0.08
CA TYR A 58 3.50 6.22 -0.04
C TYR A 58 2.87 6.32 -1.44
N ASN A 59 2.57 7.53 -1.90
CA ASN A 59 1.97 7.74 -3.22
C ASN A 59 2.84 7.17 -4.35
N LYS A 60 4.16 7.39 -4.26
CA LYS A 60 5.11 6.80 -5.21
C LYS A 60 5.06 5.27 -5.18
N ALA A 61 4.93 4.67 -4.01
CA ALA A 61 4.82 3.23 -3.86
C ALA A 61 3.51 2.68 -4.43
N ILE A 62 2.39 3.40 -4.30
CA ILE A 62 1.13 2.99 -4.93
C ILE A 62 1.25 3.06 -6.46
N HIS A 63 1.78 4.17 -6.98
CA HIS A 63 1.98 4.31 -8.42
C HIS A 63 2.93 3.25 -9.01
N GLU A 64 4.07 2.98 -8.34
CA GLU A 64 4.97 1.90 -8.76
C GLU A 64 4.29 0.51 -8.66
N LEU A 65 3.35 0.31 -7.73
CA LEU A 65 2.58 -0.93 -7.64
C LEU A 65 1.60 -1.07 -8.83
N GLU A 66 0.86 0.00 -9.13
CA GLU A 66 -0.07 0.05 -10.26
C GLU A 66 0.63 -0.19 -11.60
N ASP A 67 1.76 0.49 -11.83
CA ASP A 67 2.56 0.28 -13.03
C ASP A 67 2.95 -1.19 -13.23
N GLN A 68 3.22 -1.91 -12.13
CA GLN A 68 3.54 -3.35 -12.19
C GLN A 68 2.31 -4.22 -12.47
N LEU A 69 1.14 -3.83 -11.96
CA LEU A 69 -0.11 -4.54 -12.15
C LEU A 69 -0.68 -4.36 -13.55
N TYR A 70 -0.59 -3.14 -14.11
CA TYR A 70 -1.05 -2.84 -15.47
C TYR A 70 -0.09 -3.30 -16.57
N ALA A 71 1.19 -3.47 -16.24
CA ALA A 71 2.17 -4.04 -17.18
C ALA A 71 2.10 -5.58 -17.30
N SER A 72 1.21 -6.24 -16.55
CA SER A 72 1.05 -7.71 -16.50
C SER A 72 -0.15 -8.21 -17.30
#